data_AF-A0A1W7M880-F1
#
_entry.id   AF-A0A1W7M880-F1
#
_cell.length_a   1.000
_cell.length_b   1.000
_cell.length_c   1.000
_cell.angle_alpha   90.00
_cell.angle_beta   90.00
_cell.angle_gamma   90.00
#
_symmetry.space_group_name_H-M   'P 1'
#
loop_
_entity.id
_entity.type
_entity.pdbx_description
1 polymer ?
#
loop_
_entity_poly.entity_id
_entity_poly.type
_entity_poly.pdbx_seq_one_letter_code
_entity_poly.pdbx_strand_id
1 'polypeptide(L)'
;MAIGDAITGGCACGAVRWRAVDRGFRPYACHCKGCQTRQGSAFALNQQVLVADLVTEGAPIEGTCTGSHSATVTHVACPSCMTRVYTINHERPEIATIRTGTRDDSPDLVPAFHVWTSRKQPWIALPDDVPQLETQPATRDEWMALVLPA
;
A
#
# COMPACT_ATOMS: atom_id res chain seq x y z
N MET A 1 17.13 -5.48 5.46
CA MET A 1 16.75 -6.13 4.19
C MET A 1 17.31 -5.28 3.06
N ALA A 2 17.92 -5.89 2.05
CA ALA A 2 18.55 -5.20 0.94
C ALA A 2 17.63 -5.15 -0.29
N ILE A 3 17.83 -4.17 -1.16
CA ILE A 3 17.20 -4.17 -2.48
C ILE A 3 17.59 -5.47 -3.22
N GLY A 4 16.58 -6.16 -3.73
CA GLY A 4 16.72 -7.47 -4.37
C GLY A 4 16.34 -8.66 -3.48
N ASP A 5 16.21 -8.46 -2.16
CA ASP A 5 15.73 -9.50 -1.25
C ASP A 5 14.23 -9.78 -1.47
N ALA A 6 13.78 -10.95 -1.02
CA ALA A 6 12.36 -11.27 -1.00
C ALA A 6 11.66 -10.63 0.19
N ILE A 7 10.50 -10.03 -0.06
CA ILE A 7 9.55 -9.56 0.95
C ILE A 7 8.35 -10.48 0.98
N THR A 8 7.87 -10.80 2.17
CA THR A 8 6.78 -11.75 2.38
C THR A 8 5.70 -11.16 3.27
N GLY A 9 4.50 -11.71 3.11
CA GLY A 9 3.37 -11.36 3.92
C GLY A 9 2.17 -12.25 3.64
N GLY A 10 1.05 -11.91 4.25
CA GLY A 10 -0.18 -12.65 4.09
C GLY A 10 -1.34 -12.06 4.86
N CYS A 11 -2.50 -12.69 4.65
CA CYS A 11 -3.69 -12.34 5.40
C CYS A 11 -3.59 -12.74 6.88
N ALA A 12 -4.46 -12.19 7.73
CA ALA A 12 -4.43 -12.43 9.17
C ALA A 12 -4.60 -13.90 9.58
N CYS A 13 -5.30 -14.72 8.78
CA CYS A 13 -5.46 -16.15 9.06
C CYS A 13 -4.42 -17.05 8.38
N GLY A 14 -3.49 -16.48 7.59
CA GLY A 14 -2.45 -17.24 6.88
C GLY A 14 -2.89 -18.00 5.63
N ALA A 15 -4.19 -18.07 5.32
CA ALA A 15 -4.70 -18.82 4.15
C ALA A 15 -4.33 -18.22 2.78
N VAL A 16 -3.95 -16.94 2.75
CA VAL A 16 -3.40 -16.26 1.58
C VAL A 16 -2.05 -15.72 1.97
N ARG A 17 -1.01 -16.10 1.23
CA ARG A 17 0.37 -15.63 1.40
C ARG A 17 0.83 -14.98 0.12
N TRP A 18 1.76 -14.05 0.23
CA TRP A 18 2.34 -13.40 -0.93
C TRP A 18 3.83 -13.16 -0.70
N ARG A 19 4.56 -13.12 -1.82
CA ARG A 19 5.99 -12.89 -1.91
C ARG A 19 6.24 -11.92 -3.05
N ALA A 20 7.13 -10.95 -2.86
CA ALA A 20 7.62 -10.09 -3.94
C ALA A 20 9.12 -9.83 -3.81
N VAL A 21 9.76 -9.36 -4.88
CA VAL A 21 11.14 -8.84 -4.81
C VAL A 21 11.07 -7.39 -4.33
N ASP A 22 11.90 -7.04 -3.34
CA ASP A 22 12.03 -5.65 -2.91
C ASP A 22 12.82 -4.85 -3.95
N ARG A 23 12.14 -3.95 -4.65
CA ARG A 23 12.76 -3.01 -5.59
C ARG A 23 13.14 -1.68 -4.93
N GLY A 24 13.07 -1.60 -3.61
CA GLY A 24 13.35 -0.42 -2.80
C GLY A 24 12.25 0.65 -2.85
N PHE A 25 11.04 0.28 -3.28
CA PHE A 25 9.90 1.17 -3.19
C PHE A 25 9.65 1.53 -1.73
N ARG A 26 9.65 2.82 -1.42
CA ARG A 26 9.52 3.31 -0.06
C ARG A 26 8.06 3.19 0.42
N PRO A 27 7.82 2.68 1.64
CA PRO A 27 6.48 2.65 2.22
C PRO A 27 5.98 4.07 2.50
N TYR A 28 4.66 4.27 2.44
CA TYR A 28 4.04 5.58 2.66
C TYR A 28 2.67 5.48 3.33
N ALA A 29 2.34 6.47 4.15
CA ALA A 29 1.07 6.55 4.86
C ALA A 29 0.08 7.43 4.09
N CYS A 30 -1.06 6.86 3.70
CA CYS A 30 -2.13 7.59 3.02
C CYS A 30 -3.31 7.84 3.95
N HIS A 31 -3.61 9.12 4.15
CA HIS A 31 -4.66 9.62 5.04
C HIS A 31 -5.96 9.96 4.30
N CYS A 32 -6.10 9.62 3.02
CA CYS A 32 -7.34 9.90 2.30
C CYS A 32 -8.50 9.06 2.86
N LYS A 33 -9.74 9.57 2.76
CA LYS A 33 -10.92 8.88 3.30
C LYS A 33 -11.12 7.48 2.72
N GLY A 34 -10.80 7.28 1.44
CA GLY A 34 -10.87 5.97 0.81
C GLY A 34 -9.90 4.95 1.42
N CYS A 35 -8.66 5.36 1.73
CA CYS A 35 -7.69 4.52 2.41
C CYS A 35 -8.11 4.21 3.85
N GLN A 36 -8.61 5.22 4.58
CA GLN A 36 -9.15 5.03 5.93
C GLN A 36 -10.30 4.01 5.95
N THR A 37 -11.33 4.22 5.12
CA THR A 37 -12.51 3.35 5.05
C THR A 37 -12.13 1.94 4.65
N ARG A 38 -11.32 1.78 3.59
CA ARG A 38 -10.94 0.45 3.12
C ARG A 38 -10.11 -0.29 4.16
N GLN A 39 -9.20 0.39 4.86
CA GLN A 39 -8.35 -0.23 5.87
C GLN A 39 -9.07 -0.46 7.20
N GLY A 40 -10.15 0.28 7.46
CA GLY A 40 -10.80 0.30 8.78
C GLY A 40 -9.92 0.98 9.84
N SER A 41 -9.07 1.94 9.44
CA SER A 41 -8.08 2.58 10.32
C SER A 41 -7.95 4.08 10.03
N ALA A 42 -7.19 4.80 10.87
CA ALA A 42 -6.93 6.24 10.73
C ALA A 42 -6.15 6.60 9.45
N PHE A 43 -5.44 5.64 8.88
CA PHE A 43 -4.73 5.72 7.60
C PHE A 43 -4.46 4.31 7.05
N ALA A 44 -3.97 4.22 5.82
CA ALA A 44 -3.39 2.99 5.30
C ALA A 44 -1.89 3.19 5.06
N LEU A 45 -1.06 2.31 5.62
CA LEU A 45 0.34 2.20 5.24
C LEU A 45 0.44 1.28 4.02
N ASN A 46 1.15 1.75 2.99
CA ASN A 46 1.22 1.10 1.70
C ASN A 46 2.65 1.04 1.21
N GLN A 47 2.95 0.07 0.36
CA GLN A 47 4.22 -0.02 -0.36
C GLN A 47 3.95 -0.56 -1.76
N GLN A 48 4.64 -0.02 -2.76
CA GLN A 48 4.51 -0.48 -4.13
C GLN A 48 5.45 -1.66 -4.39
N VAL A 49 5.02 -2.58 -5.24
CA VAL A 49 5.84 -3.66 -5.80
C VAL A 49 5.50 -3.81 -7.27
N LEU A 50 6.42 -4.39 -8.05
CA LEU A 50 6.13 -4.76 -9.42
C LEU A 50 5.25 -6.01 -9.43
N VAL A 51 4.17 -5.99 -10.23
CA VAL A 51 3.31 -7.17 -10.42
C VAL A 51 4.10 -8.34 -10.97
N ALA A 52 5.08 -8.09 -11.83
CA ALA A 52 5.96 -9.12 -12.39
C ALA A 52 6.79 -9.87 -11.33
N ASP A 53 7.04 -9.25 -10.17
CA ASP A 53 7.78 -9.86 -9.06
C ASP A 53 6.86 -10.46 -7.99
N LEU A 54 5.55 -10.18 -8.05
CA LEU A 54 4.57 -10.55 -7.03
C LEU A 54 4.00 -11.94 -7.32
N VAL A 55 4.16 -12.85 -6.36
CA VAL A 55 3.55 -14.18 -6.36
C VAL A 55 2.61 -14.29 -5.18
N THR A 56 1.39 -14.77 -5.42
CA THR A 56 0.37 -14.97 -4.40
C THR A 56 0.01 -16.46 -4.32
N GLU A 57 0.01 -17.00 -3.12
CA GLU A 57 -0.34 -18.38 -2.78
C GLU A 57 -1.69 -18.41 -2.03
N GLY A 58 -2.40 -19.53 -2.17
CA GLY A 58 -3.77 -19.70 -1.69
C GLY A 58 -4.81 -19.33 -2.75
N ALA A 59 -6.04 -19.05 -2.30
CA ALA A 59 -7.17 -18.71 -3.17
C ALA A 59 -7.75 -17.35 -2.77
N PRO A 60 -7.06 -16.23 -3.10
CA PRO A 60 -7.63 -14.91 -2.85
C PRO A 60 -8.84 -14.66 -3.75
N ILE A 61 -9.70 -13.75 -3.32
CA ILE A 61 -10.80 -13.21 -4.12
C ILE A 61 -10.45 -11.81 -4.60
N GLU A 62 -11.05 -11.43 -5.73
CA GLU A 62 -10.88 -10.13 -6.34
C GLU A 62 -12.20 -9.36 -6.37
N GLY A 63 -12.12 -8.07 -6.09
CA GLY A 63 -13.25 -7.14 -6.22
C GLY A 63 -12.81 -5.89 -6.96
N THR A 64 -13.49 -5.57 -8.06
CA THR A 64 -13.21 -4.38 -8.87
C THR A 64 -14.23 -3.29 -8.58
N CYS A 65 -13.75 -2.07 -8.36
CA CYS A 65 -14.60 -0.91 -8.19
C CYS A 65 -13.95 0.35 -8.78
N THR A 66 -14.76 1.38 -9.00
CA THR A 66 -14.26 2.72 -9.28
C THR A 66 -13.62 3.29 -8.02
N GLY A 67 -12.31 3.51 -8.06
CA GLY A 67 -11.51 4.14 -7.03
C GLY A 67 -11.66 5.66 -7.02
N SER A 68 -10.76 6.33 -6.29
CA SER A 68 -10.64 7.79 -6.31
C SER A 68 -10.26 8.28 -7.71
N HIS A 69 -10.78 9.43 -8.12
CA HIS A 69 -10.53 10.06 -9.43
C HIS A 69 -10.96 9.20 -10.63
N SER A 70 -12.01 8.39 -10.46
CA SER A 70 -12.59 7.56 -11.53
C SER A 70 -11.71 6.42 -12.05
N ALA A 71 -10.56 6.18 -11.43
CA ALA A 71 -9.68 5.06 -11.78
C ALA A 71 -10.33 3.72 -11.45
N THR A 72 -10.27 2.74 -12.34
CA THR A 72 -10.69 1.36 -12.04
C THR A 72 -9.64 0.68 -11.18
N VAL A 73 -10.07 0.05 -10.08
CA VAL A 73 -9.18 -0.54 -9.09
C VAL A 73 -9.66 -1.94 -8.72
N THR A 74 -8.75 -2.92 -8.76
CA THR A 74 -8.99 -4.29 -8.28
C THR A 74 -8.34 -4.48 -6.92
N HIS A 75 -9.13 -4.90 -5.94
CA HIS A 75 -8.69 -5.27 -4.61
C HIS A 75 -8.56 -6.77 -4.49
N VAL A 76 -7.44 -7.25 -3.92
CA VAL A 76 -7.20 -8.67 -3.67
C VAL A 76 -7.26 -8.93 -2.17
N ALA A 77 -8.10 -9.88 -1.76
CA ALA A 77 -8.37 -10.18 -0.35
C ALA A 77 -8.51 -11.68 -0.08
N CYS A 78 -8.31 -12.06 1.18
CA CYS A 78 -8.57 -13.43 1.63
C CYS A 78 -10.08 -13.64 1.84
N PRO A 79 -10.70 -14.68 1.26
CA PRO A 79 -12.12 -14.97 1.48
C PRO A 79 -12.43 -15.44 2.91
N SER A 80 -11.46 -16.00 3.62
CA SER A 80 -11.66 -16.57 4.96
C SER A 80 -11.67 -15.52 6.07
N CYS A 81 -10.76 -14.55 6.02
CA CYS A 81 -10.62 -13.52 7.07
C CYS A 81 -10.84 -12.10 6.56
N MET A 82 -11.18 -11.93 5.28
CA MET A 82 -11.45 -10.64 4.63
C MET A 82 -10.28 -9.65 4.66
N THR A 83 -9.08 -10.09 5.03
CA THR A 83 -7.89 -9.23 4.99
C THR A 83 -7.56 -8.93 3.53
N ARG A 84 -7.58 -7.66 3.17
CA ARG A 84 -7.11 -7.18 1.87
C ARG A 84 -5.59 -7.09 1.88
N VAL A 85 -4.94 -7.82 0.97
CA VAL A 85 -3.47 -7.94 0.91
C VAL A 85 -2.85 -6.89 0.00
N TYR A 86 -3.44 -6.64 -1.17
CA TYR A 86 -2.94 -5.63 -2.09
C TYR A 86 -4.04 -5.13 -3.03
N THR A 87 -3.66 -4.22 -3.91
CA THR A 87 -4.56 -3.56 -4.84
C THR A 87 -3.81 -3.21 -6.12
N ILE A 88 -4.47 -3.34 -7.27
CA ILE A 88 -3.94 -2.96 -8.58
C ILE A 88 -4.82 -1.83 -9.13
N ASN A 89 -4.22 -0.71 -9.50
CA ASN A 89 -4.90 0.36 -10.23
C ASN A 89 -4.73 0.09 -11.72
N HIS A 90 -5.82 0.03 -12.49
CA HIS A 90 -5.79 -0.31 -13.91
C HIS A 90 -5.13 0.76 -14.78
N GLU A 91 -4.93 1.98 -14.28
CA GLU A 91 -4.11 3.01 -14.94
C GLU A 91 -2.60 2.72 -14.83
N ARG A 92 -2.20 1.85 -13.88
CA ARG A 92 -0.82 1.40 -13.63
C ARG A 92 -0.80 -0.11 -13.34
N PRO A 93 -1.20 -0.95 -14.30
CA PRO A 93 -1.41 -2.38 -14.09
C PRO A 93 -0.10 -3.13 -13.74
N GLU A 94 1.06 -2.53 -13.98
CA GLU A 94 2.38 -3.05 -13.64
C GLU A 94 2.73 -2.92 -12.15
N ILE A 95 1.98 -2.12 -11.39
CA ILE A 95 2.22 -1.86 -9.96
C ILE A 95 1.10 -2.44 -9.10
N ALA A 96 1.49 -3.28 -8.13
CA ALA A 96 0.64 -3.63 -7.01
C ALA A 96 0.97 -2.77 -5.79
N THR A 97 -0.06 -2.29 -5.11
CA THR A 97 0.06 -1.57 -3.83
C THR A 97 -0.27 -2.52 -2.69
N ILE A 98 0.77 -3.00 -2.00
CA ILE A 98 0.67 -3.86 -0.82
C ILE A 98 0.12 -3.07 0.37
N ARG A 99 -0.77 -3.69 1.15
CA ARG A 99 -1.14 -3.21 2.49
C ARG A 99 -0.06 -3.67 3.45
N THR A 100 0.82 -2.77 3.87
CA THR A 100 2.05 -3.17 4.56
C THR A 100 1.81 -3.80 5.92
N GLY A 101 0.65 -3.58 6.55
CA GLY A 101 0.23 -4.32 7.75
C GLY A 101 0.05 -5.83 7.52
N THR A 102 0.09 -6.30 6.26
CA THR A 102 0.11 -7.73 5.91
C THR A 102 1.51 -8.28 5.72
N ARG A 103 2.56 -7.44 5.81
CA ARG A 103 3.95 -7.88 5.74
C ARG A 103 4.37 -8.54 7.04
N ASP A 104 5.22 -9.57 6.93
CA ASP A 104 5.74 -10.27 8.10
C ASP A 104 6.67 -9.37 8.93
N ASP A 105 7.34 -8.41 8.30
CA ASP A 105 8.21 -7.40 8.92
C ASP A 105 7.50 -6.07 9.18
N SER A 106 6.16 -6.05 9.21
CA SER A 106 5.39 -4.80 9.33
C SER A 106 5.74 -3.90 10.52
N PRO A 107 6.16 -4.40 11.71
CA PRO A 107 6.57 -3.54 12.83
C PRO A 107 7.80 -2.68 12.53
N ASP A 108 8.65 -3.10 11.59
CA ASP A 108 9.90 -2.41 11.25
C ASP A 108 9.71 -1.35 10.14
N LEU A 109 8.50 -1.22 9.60
CA LEU A 109 8.22 -0.33 8.48
C LEU A 109 7.89 1.08 8.95
N VAL A 110 8.73 2.03 8.56
CA VAL A 110 8.53 3.46 8.79
C VAL A 110 8.11 4.13 7.47
N PRO A 111 6.99 4.87 7.41
CA PRO A 111 6.61 5.61 6.20
C PRO A 111 7.68 6.65 5.84
N ALA A 112 8.10 6.68 4.59
CA ALA A 112 9.00 7.71 4.08
C ALA A 112 8.30 9.07 3.89
N PHE A 113 6.97 9.07 3.79
CA PHE A 113 6.16 10.28 3.72
C PHE A 113 4.69 9.99 4.06
N HIS A 114 3.97 11.05 4.37
CA HIS A 114 2.53 11.07 4.62
C HIS A 114 1.85 11.86 3.51
N VAL A 115 0.75 11.33 2.96
CA VAL A 115 -0.02 11.97 1.89
C VAL A 115 -1.49 12.09 2.28
N TRP A 116 -2.15 13.15 1.81
CA TRP A 116 -3.51 13.54 2.19
C TRP A 116 -3.66 13.95 3.66
N THR A 117 -2.65 14.61 4.23
CA THR A 117 -2.66 15.03 5.65
C THR A 117 -3.77 16.02 6.00
N SER A 118 -4.29 16.74 5.02
CA SER A 118 -5.52 17.56 5.15
C SER A 118 -6.74 16.77 5.62
N ARG A 119 -6.73 15.44 5.45
CA ARG A 119 -7.81 14.50 5.85
C ARG A 119 -7.41 13.57 6.99
N LYS A 120 -6.23 13.77 7.59
CA LYS A 120 -5.75 13.00 8.73
C LYS A 120 -6.71 13.13 9.91
N GLN A 121 -6.86 12.05 10.67
CA GLN A 121 -7.60 12.12 11.92
C GLN A 121 -6.96 13.14 12.89
N PRO A 122 -7.72 14.05 13.52
CA PRO A 122 -7.15 15.15 14.31
C PRO A 122 -6.24 14.70 15.46
N TRP A 123 -6.50 13.52 16.04
CA TRP A 123 -5.76 12.96 17.17
C TRP A 123 -4.44 12.27 16.79
N ILE A 124 -4.15 12.06 15.50
CA ILE A 124 -2.89 11.47 15.05
C ILE A 124 -1.81 12.55 15.04
N ALA A 125 -0.75 12.40 15.84
CA ALA A 125 0.48 13.18 15.68
C ALA A 125 1.38 12.51 14.63
N LEU A 126 2.02 13.30 13.78
CA LEU A 126 2.99 12.82 12.79
C LEU A 126 4.39 13.35 13.14
N PRO A 127 5.47 12.58 12.88
CA PRO A 127 6.82 13.09 13.06
C PRO A 127 7.09 14.31 12.16
N ASP A 128 7.70 15.35 12.72
CA ASP A 128 7.97 16.62 12.01
C ASP A 128 9.07 16.47 10.94
N ASP A 129 9.91 15.45 11.07
CA ASP A 129 11.04 15.14 10.17
C ASP A 129 10.64 14.26 8.97
N VAL A 130 9.40 13.79 8.92
CA VAL A 130 8.88 12.99 7.82
C VAL A 130 8.02 13.87 6.91
N PRO A 131 8.26 13.93 5.58
CA PRO A 131 7.47 14.75 4.67
C PRO A 131 5.96 14.53 4.79
N GLN A 132 5.22 15.63 4.90
CA GLN A 132 3.76 15.65 5.06
C GLN A 132 3.12 16.44 3.91
N LEU A 133 2.37 15.74 3.06
CA LEU A 133 1.69 16.32 1.90
C LEU A 133 0.19 16.42 2.15
N GLU A 134 -0.32 17.64 2.11
CA GLU A 134 -1.75 17.93 2.32
C GLU A 134 -2.67 17.24 1.31
N THR A 135 -2.18 17.04 0.08
CA THR A 135 -2.90 16.37 -1.03
C THR A 135 -1.97 15.41 -1.78
N GLN A 136 -2.50 14.74 -2.80
CA GLN A 136 -1.67 13.98 -3.73
C GLN A 136 -0.73 14.90 -4.52
N PRO A 137 0.49 14.46 -4.89
CA PRO A 137 1.31 15.13 -5.89
C PRO A 137 0.55 15.42 -7.19
N ALA A 138 0.87 16.52 -7.84
CA ALA A 138 0.17 16.98 -9.04
C ALA A 138 0.57 16.15 -10.27
N THR A 139 1.80 15.64 -10.29
CA THR A 139 2.33 14.88 -11.42
C THR A 139 2.75 13.47 -11.03
N ARG A 140 2.84 12.61 -12.04
CA ARG A 140 3.39 11.26 -11.89
C ARG A 140 4.84 11.31 -11.44
N ASP A 141 5.63 12.23 -11.96
CA ASP A 141 7.07 12.28 -11.69
C ASP A 141 7.35 12.71 -10.24
N GLU A 142 6.57 13.66 -9.71
CA GLU A 142 6.59 14.00 -8.29
C GLU A 142 6.20 12.80 -7.41
N TRP A 143 5.19 12.03 -7.81
CA TRP A 143 4.83 10.79 -7.11
C TRP A 143 5.99 9.79 -7.13
N MET A 144 6.61 9.57 -8.29
CA MET A 144 7.71 8.62 -8.45
C MET A 144 8.92 9.02 -7.61
N ALA A 145 9.26 10.31 -7.53
CA ALA A 145 10.34 10.82 -6.70
C ALA A 145 10.15 10.50 -5.21
N LEU A 146 8.90 10.37 -4.73
CA LEU A 146 8.60 10.02 -3.34
C LEU A 146 8.63 8.51 -3.08
N VAL A 147 8.21 7.68 -4.03
CA VAL A 147 8.07 6.23 -3.82
C VAL A 147 9.27 5.41 -4.28
N LEU A 148 10.08 5.91 -5.22
CA LEU A 148 11.28 5.21 -5.67
C LEU A 148 12.34 5.15 -4.56
N PRO A 149 13.31 4.22 -4.66
CA PRO A 149 14.47 4.18 -3.78
C PRO A 149 15.14 5.57 -3.72
N ALA A 150 15.63 5.92 -2.53
CA ALA A 150 16.44 7.12 -2.33
C ALA A 150 17.83 6.95 -2.96
#